data_AF-A0A803TDX3-F1
#
_entry.id   AF-A0A803TDX3-F1
#
_cell.length_a   1.000
_cell.length_b   1.000
_cell.length_c   1.000
_cell.angle_alpha   90.00
_cell.angle_beta   90.00
_cell.angle_gamma   90.00
#
_symmetry.space_group_name_H-M   'P 1'
#
loop_
_entity.id
_entity.type
_entity.pdbx_description
1 polymer ?
#
loop_
_entity_poly.entity_id
_entity_poly.type
_entity_poly.pdbx_seq_one_letter_code
_entity_poly.pdbx_strand_id
1 'polypeptide(L)'
;MLFVDGMMGVIGHNATVQWLYTLCGSLYRLVVKTALKLLLVFVEYTESNAQLLIQAIAAAEQAKGGLPWSPLVAILEPDSGSDSELQVFAMTLINKTLAALPDQDSFYDVTDCLEQQGMERIITQHMAGKGTDPGLRHQLTIYEVRPRSQFGGGLCCSFVQWATPLHLAVSPPLNNFTVIVQ
;
A
#
# COMPACT_ATOMS: atom_id res chain seq x y z
N MET A 1 -10.62 10.12 -17.15
CA MET A 1 -9.94 9.40 -18.25
C MET A 1 -10.87 8.29 -18.75
N LEU A 2 -11.86 8.63 -19.58
CA LEU A 2 -12.92 7.72 -20.03
C LEU A 2 -12.90 7.51 -21.56
N PHE A 3 -11.73 7.67 -22.18
CA PHE A 3 -11.54 7.39 -23.60
C PHE A 3 -10.21 6.65 -23.79
N VAL A 4 -10.27 5.53 -24.51
CA VAL A 4 -9.15 4.61 -24.80
C VAL A 4 -7.97 5.36 -25.43
N ASP A 5 -8.23 6.34 -26.30
CA ASP A 5 -7.19 7.19 -26.91
C ASP A 5 -6.48 8.11 -25.91
N GLY A 6 -7.20 8.61 -24.90
CA GLY A 6 -6.60 9.47 -23.88
C GLY A 6 -5.62 8.70 -22.99
N MET A 7 -5.90 7.42 -22.71
CA MET A 7 -4.99 6.58 -21.93
C MET A 7 -3.76 6.15 -22.74
N MET A 8 -3.91 5.85 -24.03
CA MET A 8 -2.76 5.58 -24.91
C MET A 8 -1.82 6.79 -25.04
N GLY A 9 -2.36 8.01 -25.06
CA GLY A 9 -1.56 9.24 -25.03
C GLY A 9 -0.76 9.42 -23.73
N VAL A 10 -1.35 9.09 -22.57
CA VAL A 10 -0.66 9.13 -21.28
C VAL A 10 0.42 8.05 -21.19
N ILE A 11 0.14 6.84 -21.69
CA ILE A 11 1.11 5.73 -21.77
C ILE A 11 2.30 6.11 -22.67
N GLY A 12 2.04 6.80 -23.79
CA GLY A 12 3.09 7.28 -24.70
C GLY A 12 3.94 8.43 -24.15
N HIS A 13 3.49 9.11 -23.08
CA HIS A 13 4.17 10.28 -22.51
C HIS A 13 4.38 10.12 -21.00
N ASN A 14 5.48 9.45 -20.62
CA ASN A 14 5.90 9.25 -19.23
C ASN A 14 5.94 10.56 -18.41
N ALA A 15 6.27 11.70 -19.03
CA ALA A 15 6.21 13.03 -18.40
C ALA A 15 4.85 13.36 -17.76
N THR A 16 3.74 12.85 -18.29
CA THR A 16 2.41 13.07 -17.72
C THR A 16 2.22 12.30 -16.42
N VAL A 17 2.71 11.05 -16.36
CA VAL A 17 2.66 10.22 -15.15
C VAL A 17 3.57 10.80 -14.06
N GLN A 18 4.77 11.28 -14.46
CA GLN A 18 5.67 12.02 -13.56
C GLN A 18 4.97 13.25 -12.98
N TRP A 19 4.31 14.04 -13.82
CA TRP A 19 3.58 15.21 -13.37
C TRP A 19 2.43 14.85 -12.42
N LEU A 20 1.62 13.84 -12.75
CA LEU A 20 0.55 13.35 -11.86
C LEU A 20 1.11 12.91 -10.50
N TYR A 21 2.24 12.22 -10.48
CA TYR A 21 2.90 11.84 -9.23
C TYR A 21 3.38 13.07 -8.44
N THR A 22 3.96 14.08 -9.10
CA THR A 22 4.35 15.32 -8.40
C THR A 22 3.17 16.06 -7.77
N LEU A 23 1.96 15.93 -8.32
CA LEU A 23 0.73 16.49 -7.74
C LEU A 23 0.31 15.78 -6.44
N CYS A 24 0.73 14.54 -6.19
CA CYS A 24 0.48 13.85 -4.93
C CYS A 24 1.19 14.52 -3.74
N GLY A 25 2.27 15.27 -3.98
CA GLY A 25 2.96 16.08 -2.97
C GLY A 25 2.42 17.50 -2.81
N SER A 26 1.26 17.82 -3.39
CA SER A 26 0.68 19.17 -3.34
C SER A 26 0.02 19.48 -1.99
N LEU A 27 -0.01 20.76 -1.61
CA LEU A 27 -0.71 21.25 -0.40
C LEU A 27 -2.25 21.18 -0.53
N TYR A 28 -2.76 21.05 -1.76
CA TYR A 28 -4.20 21.06 -2.03
C TYR A 28 -4.78 19.64 -2.03
N ARG A 29 -5.50 19.28 -0.97
CA ARG A 29 -6.10 17.94 -0.78
C ARG A 29 -6.94 17.45 -1.95
N LEU A 30 -7.71 18.33 -2.59
CA LEU A 30 -8.55 17.99 -3.73
C LEU A 30 -7.71 17.59 -4.97
N VAL A 31 -6.57 18.27 -5.16
CA VAL A 31 -5.63 17.97 -6.24
C VAL A 31 -4.96 16.62 -5.99
N VAL A 32 -4.48 16.39 -4.77
CA VAL A 32 -3.89 15.10 -4.35
C VAL A 32 -4.90 13.95 -4.56
N LYS A 33 -6.14 14.13 -4.10
CA LYS A 33 -7.23 13.15 -4.28
C LYS A 33 -7.45 12.80 -5.75
N THR A 34 -7.46 13.81 -6.61
CA THR A 34 -7.73 13.63 -8.03
C THR A 34 -6.54 12.97 -8.72
N ALA A 35 -5.31 13.36 -8.38
CA ALA A 35 -4.09 12.72 -8.87
C ALA A 35 -4.03 11.24 -8.48
N LEU A 36 -4.29 10.89 -7.21
CA LEU A 36 -4.32 9.50 -6.74
C LEU A 36 -5.36 8.66 -7.48
N LYS A 37 -6.57 9.20 -7.69
CA LYS A 37 -7.61 8.49 -8.46
C LYS A 37 -7.21 8.26 -9.91
N LEU A 38 -6.57 9.23 -10.55
CA LEU A 38 -6.08 9.09 -11.92
C LEU A 38 -4.95 8.05 -12.01
N LEU A 39 -4.02 8.06 -11.05
CA LEU A 39 -2.95 7.06 -10.98
C LEU A 39 -3.49 5.65 -10.73
N LEU A 40 -4.53 5.51 -9.89
CA LEU A 40 -5.21 4.24 -9.67
C LEU A 40 -5.83 3.70 -10.97
N VAL A 41 -6.61 4.53 -11.67
CA VAL A 41 -7.21 4.14 -12.96
C VAL A 41 -6.13 3.80 -13.98
N PHE A 42 -4.99 4.50 -13.96
CA PHE A 42 -3.87 4.24 -14.85
C PHE A 42 -3.24 2.86 -14.60
N VAL A 43 -2.96 2.50 -13.34
CA VAL A 43 -2.40 1.18 -12.98
C VAL A 43 -3.41 0.06 -13.21
N GLU A 44 -4.72 0.32 -13.01
CA GLU A 44 -5.77 -0.66 -13.27
C GLU A 44 -6.02 -0.92 -14.76
N TYR A 45 -5.62 0.00 -15.63
CA TYR A 45 -5.89 -0.11 -17.06
C TYR A 45 -5.13 -1.29 -17.71
N THR A 46 -3.83 -1.43 -17.41
CA THR A 46 -2.99 -2.55 -17.87
C THR A 46 -1.90 -2.85 -16.85
N GLU A 47 -1.54 -4.13 -16.69
CA GLU A 47 -0.50 -4.55 -15.74
C GLU A 47 0.87 -3.90 -16.04
N SER A 48 1.21 -3.71 -17.32
CA SER A 48 2.45 -3.06 -17.75
C SER A 48 2.55 -1.59 -17.31
N ASN A 49 1.44 -0.93 -16.98
CA ASN A 49 1.46 0.45 -16.51
C ASN A 49 2.07 0.59 -15.11
N ALA A 50 2.10 -0.48 -14.30
CA ALA A 50 2.75 -0.46 -13.00
C ALA A 50 4.26 -0.18 -13.13
N GLN A 51 4.94 -0.82 -14.09
CA GLN A 51 6.34 -0.56 -14.37
C GLN A 51 6.57 0.86 -14.89
N LEU A 52 5.68 1.38 -15.76
CA LEU A 52 5.74 2.77 -16.23
C LEU A 52 5.57 3.77 -15.08
N LEU A 53 4.68 3.48 -14.13
CA LEU A 53 4.50 4.30 -12.93
C LEU A 53 5.76 4.31 -12.08
N ILE A 54 6.38 3.15 -11.83
CA ILE A 54 7.62 3.07 -11.03
C ILE A 54 8.75 3.88 -11.68
N GLN A 55 8.93 3.76 -13.00
CA GLN A 55 9.92 4.54 -13.74
C GLN A 55 9.63 6.05 -13.65
N ALA A 56 8.36 6.44 -13.75
CA ALA A 56 7.94 7.83 -13.60
C ALA A 56 8.25 8.36 -12.18
N ILE A 57 7.95 7.58 -11.15
CA ILE A 57 8.22 7.93 -9.75
C ILE A 57 9.73 8.13 -9.53
N ALA A 58 10.54 7.16 -9.98
CA ALA A 58 11.98 7.22 -9.87
C ALA A 58 12.55 8.46 -10.57
N ALA A 59 12.10 8.75 -11.79
CA ALA A 59 12.55 9.94 -12.54
C ALA A 59 12.12 11.26 -11.87
N ALA A 60 10.88 11.33 -11.36
CA ALA A 60 10.35 12.53 -10.70
C ALA A 60 11.09 12.85 -9.38
N GLU A 61 11.44 11.83 -8.60
CA GLU A 61 12.18 12.00 -7.35
C GLU A 61 13.67 12.21 -7.57
N GLN A 62 14.27 11.57 -8.60
CA GLN A 62 15.65 11.83 -8.99
C GLN A 62 15.88 13.30 -9.35
N ALA A 63 14.91 13.94 -10.02
CA ALA A 63 14.98 15.37 -10.32
C ALA A 63 14.93 16.28 -9.07
N LYS A 64 14.37 15.79 -7.96
CA LYS A 64 14.25 16.52 -6.68
C LYS A 64 15.31 16.11 -5.65
N GLY A 65 16.04 15.02 -5.89
CA GLY A 65 16.93 14.40 -4.91
C GLY A 65 16.20 13.68 -3.77
N GLY A 66 14.95 13.28 -3.98
CA GLY A 66 14.12 12.59 -2.99
C GLY A 66 14.15 11.07 -3.12
N LEU A 67 13.50 10.38 -2.18
CA LEU A 67 13.29 8.94 -2.26
C LEU A 67 12.00 8.64 -3.04
N PRO A 68 11.97 7.57 -3.85
CA PRO A 68 10.74 7.17 -4.54
C PRO A 68 9.65 6.90 -3.49
N TRP A 69 8.41 7.23 -3.81
CA TRP A 69 7.23 7.04 -2.93
C TRP A 69 7.08 8.02 -1.74
N SER A 70 8.01 8.94 -1.49
CA SER A 70 7.93 9.88 -0.35
C SER A 70 6.62 10.65 -0.21
N PRO A 71 6.00 11.21 -1.28
CA PRO A 71 4.71 11.86 -1.19
C PRO A 71 3.58 10.92 -0.73
N LEU A 72 3.63 9.63 -1.10
CA LEU A 72 2.62 8.66 -0.65
C LEU A 72 2.83 8.27 0.81
N VAL A 73 4.09 8.06 1.23
CA VAL A 73 4.42 7.78 2.63
C VAL A 73 3.98 8.94 3.51
N ALA A 74 4.21 10.18 3.08
CA ALA A 74 3.77 11.38 3.80
C ALA A 74 2.24 11.47 3.97
N ILE A 75 1.45 10.97 3.01
CA ILE A 75 -0.01 10.88 3.14
C ILE A 75 -0.41 9.81 4.16
N LEU A 76 0.33 8.70 4.20
CA LEU A 76 0.07 7.58 5.10
C LEU A 76 0.46 7.86 6.56
N GLU A 77 1.33 8.83 6.83
CA GLU A 77 1.69 9.21 8.19
C GLU A 77 0.43 9.52 9.04
N PRO A 78 0.32 8.96 10.27
CA PRO A 78 -0.86 9.16 11.12
C PRO A 78 -1.03 10.61 11.58
N ASP A 79 0.07 11.36 11.69
CA ASP A 79 0.09 12.78 12.06
C ASP A 79 -0.13 13.74 10.88
N SER A 80 -0.30 13.23 9.65
CA SER A 80 -0.44 14.05 8.45
C SER A 80 -1.73 14.88 8.42
N GLY A 81 -2.71 14.58 9.28
CA GLY A 81 -4.04 15.20 9.27
C GLY A 81 -4.80 14.97 7.96
N SER A 82 -4.34 14.01 7.14
CA SER A 82 -4.93 13.64 5.87
C SER A 82 -6.26 12.91 6.08
N ASP A 83 -7.19 13.10 5.14
CA ASP A 83 -8.45 12.38 5.18
C ASP A 83 -8.21 10.86 5.05
N SER A 84 -8.94 10.04 5.80
CA SER A 84 -8.78 8.58 5.74
C SER A 84 -8.96 8.03 4.33
N GLU A 85 -9.81 8.66 3.52
CA GLU A 85 -10.02 8.32 2.11
C GLU A 85 -8.72 8.47 1.28
N LEU A 86 -7.91 9.50 1.55
CA LEU A 86 -6.63 9.71 0.86
C LEU A 86 -5.62 8.62 1.24
N GLN A 87 -5.57 8.26 2.53
CA GLN A 87 -4.73 7.17 3.02
C GLN A 87 -5.11 5.85 2.36
N VAL A 88 -6.42 5.57 2.25
CA VAL A 88 -6.94 4.40 1.53
C VAL A 88 -6.49 4.41 0.07
N PHE A 89 -6.60 5.54 -0.64
CA PHE A 89 -6.17 5.62 -2.04
C PHE A 89 -4.66 5.44 -2.20
N ALA A 90 -3.85 6.06 -1.36
CA ALA A 90 -2.40 5.91 -1.39
C ALA A 90 -2.00 4.45 -1.15
N MET A 91 -2.57 3.81 -0.13
CA MET A 91 -2.30 2.41 0.18
C MET A 91 -2.78 1.47 -0.93
N THR A 92 -3.97 1.72 -1.49
CA THR A 92 -4.52 0.95 -2.61
C THR A 92 -3.64 1.07 -3.85
N LEU A 93 -3.07 2.25 -4.13
CA LEU A 93 -2.19 2.47 -5.27
C LEU A 93 -0.88 1.68 -5.13
N ILE A 94 -0.24 1.76 -3.95
CA ILE A 94 0.94 0.93 -3.64
C ILE A 94 0.58 -0.54 -3.81
N ASN A 95 -0.55 -0.96 -3.25
CA ASN A 95 -0.99 -2.34 -3.35
C ASN A 95 -1.23 -2.77 -4.80
N LYS A 96 -1.88 -1.98 -5.64
CA LYS A 96 -2.11 -2.35 -7.03
C LYS A 96 -0.82 -2.39 -7.84
N THR A 97 0.08 -1.44 -7.58
CA THR A 97 1.39 -1.40 -8.25
C THR A 97 2.18 -2.66 -7.93
N LEU A 98 2.30 -3.03 -6.65
CA LEU A 98 2.99 -4.25 -6.23
C LEU A 98 2.34 -5.54 -6.76
N ALA A 99 1.01 -5.56 -6.94
CA ALA A 99 0.31 -6.72 -7.48
C ALA A 99 0.49 -6.90 -8.99
N ALA A 100 0.77 -5.82 -9.71
CA ALA A 100 0.94 -5.81 -11.16
C ALA A 100 2.41 -5.98 -11.58
N LEU A 101 3.34 -6.11 -10.63
CA LEU A 101 4.75 -6.37 -10.92
C LEU A 101 4.96 -7.82 -11.37
N PRO A 102 5.57 -8.05 -12.55
CA PRO A 102 5.78 -9.40 -13.07
C PRO A 102 7.03 -10.09 -12.49
N ASP A 103 7.95 -9.31 -11.93
CA ASP A 103 9.27 -9.76 -11.48
C ASP A 103 9.51 -9.49 -9.99
N GLN A 104 10.22 -10.42 -9.36
CA GLN A 104 10.51 -10.41 -7.93
C GLN A 104 11.49 -9.29 -7.56
N ASP A 105 12.45 -8.98 -8.44
CA ASP A 105 13.45 -7.93 -8.20
C ASP A 105 12.79 -6.56 -8.07
N SER A 106 11.92 -6.16 -9.02
CA SER A 106 11.18 -4.90 -8.92
C SER A 106 10.27 -4.84 -7.70
N PHE A 107 9.74 -5.98 -7.26
CA PHE A 107 8.92 -6.03 -6.05
C PHE A 107 9.76 -5.68 -4.82
N TYR A 108 10.94 -6.28 -4.67
CA TYR A 108 11.85 -5.98 -3.55
C TYR A 108 12.41 -4.56 -3.61
N ASP A 109 12.73 -4.05 -4.79
CA ASP A 109 13.17 -2.65 -4.96
C ASP A 109 12.15 -1.66 -4.39
N VAL A 110 10.85 -1.90 -4.64
CA VAL A 110 9.78 -1.03 -4.14
C VAL A 110 9.54 -1.23 -2.64
N THR A 111 9.49 -2.47 -2.15
CA THR A 111 9.25 -2.73 -0.72
C THR A 111 10.38 -2.21 0.14
N ASP A 112 11.64 -2.39 -0.27
CA ASP A 112 12.81 -1.90 0.47
C ASP A 112 12.81 -0.37 0.55
N CYS A 113 12.42 0.31 -0.55
CA CYS A 113 12.27 1.77 -0.54
C CYS A 113 11.18 2.24 0.45
N LEU A 114 10.06 1.53 0.53
CA LEU A 114 8.97 1.85 1.47
C LEU A 114 9.39 1.59 2.92
N GLU A 115 10.09 0.48 3.17
CA GLU A 115 10.62 0.13 4.49
C GLU A 115 11.64 1.16 4.99
N GLN A 116 12.57 1.60 4.12
CA GLN A 116 13.53 2.66 4.46
C GLN A 116 12.87 3.97 4.88
N GLN A 117 11.66 4.23 4.38
CA GLN A 117 10.86 5.41 4.72
C GLN A 117 9.98 5.20 5.97
N GLY A 118 10.08 4.05 6.63
CA GLY A 118 9.39 3.77 7.89
C GLY A 118 7.98 3.22 7.73
N MET A 119 7.67 2.56 6.61
CA MET A 119 6.35 1.97 6.36
C MET A 119 5.89 1.00 7.48
N GLU A 120 6.78 0.19 8.03
CA GLU A 120 6.48 -0.73 9.15
C GLU A 120 5.96 0.03 10.39
N ARG A 121 6.60 1.16 10.71
CA ARG A 121 6.19 2.03 11.82
C ARG A 121 4.80 2.60 11.58
N ILE A 122 4.55 3.08 10.37
CA ILE A 122 3.24 3.65 9.96
C ILE A 122 2.14 2.60 10.11
N ILE A 123 2.36 1.38 9.58
CA ILE A 123 1.40 0.27 9.69
C ILE A 123 1.12 -0.05 11.16
N THR A 124 2.17 -0.20 11.97
CA THR A 124 2.05 -0.54 13.39
C THR A 124 1.26 0.53 14.16
N GLN A 125 1.50 1.80 13.88
CA GLN A 125 0.78 2.92 14.51
C GLN A 125 -0.70 2.93 14.11
N HIS A 126 -1.03 2.71 12.83
CA HIS A 126 -2.41 2.60 12.37
C HIS A 126 -3.13 1.37 12.92
N MET A 127 -2.44 0.23 13.08
CA MET A 127 -3.00 -0.97 13.68
C MET A 127 -3.24 -0.84 15.19
N ALA A 128 -2.37 -0.09 15.90
CA ALA A 128 -2.52 0.22 17.32
C ALA A 128 -3.59 1.29 17.59
N GLY A 129 -3.86 2.16 16.61
CA GLY A 129 -4.87 3.22 16.68
C GLY A 129 -6.31 2.66 16.76
N LYS A 130 -7.01 2.91 17.87
CA LYS A 130 -8.41 2.47 18.06
C LYS A 130 -9.43 3.19 17.15
N GLY A 131 -9.02 4.26 16.45
CA GLY A 131 -9.86 5.09 15.59
C GLY A 131 -9.54 4.98 14.09
N THR A 132 -8.70 4.02 13.69
CA THR A 132 -8.28 3.86 12.30
C THR A 132 -9.44 3.42 11.42
N ASP A 133 -9.54 4.04 10.24
CA ASP A 133 -10.57 3.73 9.26
C ASP A 133 -10.51 2.24 8.85
N PRO A 134 -11.65 1.53 8.82
CA PRO A 134 -11.68 0.11 8.50
C PRO A 134 -11.21 -0.20 7.06
N GLY A 135 -11.43 0.73 6.11
CA GLY A 135 -10.94 0.62 4.74
C GLY A 135 -9.43 0.73 4.67
N LEU A 136 -8.83 1.66 5.44
CA LEU A 136 -7.38 1.79 5.51
C LEU A 136 -6.76 0.55 6.14
N ARG A 137 -7.33 0.09 7.26
CA ARG A 137 -6.88 -1.12 7.94
C ARG A 137 -6.89 -2.34 7.02
N HIS A 138 -7.95 -2.50 6.21
CA HIS A 138 -8.02 -3.57 5.23
C HIS A 138 -6.90 -3.49 4.18
N GLN A 139 -6.60 -2.30 3.65
CA GLN A 139 -5.50 -2.13 2.69
C GLN A 139 -4.12 -2.39 3.30
N LEU A 140 -3.91 -2.01 4.57
CA LEU A 140 -2.68 -2.32 5.30
C LEU A 140 -2.53 -3.84 5.51
N THR A 141 -3.61 -4.53 5.87
CA THR A 141 -3.60 -6.00 5.99
C THR A 141 -3.26 -6.68 4.65
N ILE A 142 -3.79 -6.18 3.52
CA ILE A 142 -3.43 -6.70 2.20
C ILE A 142 -1.92 -6.57 1.95
N TYR A 143 -1.34 -5.43 2.31
CA TYR A 143 0.09 -5.18 2.15
C TYR A 143 0.94 -6.11 3.01
N GLU A 144 0.58 -6.35 4.27
CA GLU A 144 1.30 -7.26 5.18
C GLU A 144 1.18 -8.74 4.79
N VAL A 145 0.07 -9.14 4.17
CA VAL A 145 -0.18 -10.54 3.78
C VAL A 145 0.41 -10.86 2.40
N ARG A 146 0.57 -9.85 1.53
CA ARG A 146 1.14 -10.02 0.20
C ARG A 146 2.62 -10.42 0.10
N PRO A 147 3.54 -10.19 1.06
CA PRO A 147 4.98 -10.36 0.83
C PRO A 147 5.43 -11.80 0.51
N ARG A 148 4.54 -12.80 0.55
CA ARG A 148 4.96 -14.21 0.57
C ARG A 148 4.16 -15.22 -0.23
N SER A 149 2.92 -14.94 -0.65
CA SER A 149 2.10 -16.00 -1.28
C SER A 149 2.32 -16.16 -2.79
N GLN A 150 2.85 -15.15 -3.48
CA GLN A 150 2.96 -15.17 -4.95
C GLN A 150 4.31 -15.69 -5.46
N PHE A 151 5.39 -15.59 -4.68
CA PHE A 151 6.75 -15.93 -5.11
C PHE A 151 7.38 -17.15 -4.41
N GLY A 152 6.60 -17.92 -3.64
CA GLY A 152 6.99 -19.28 -3.22
C GLY A 152 8.40 -19.42 -2.65
N GLY A 153 8.77 -18.59 -1.68
CA GLY A 153 10.08 -18.64 -1.00
C GLY A 153 9.91 -18.76 0.51
N GLY A 154 10.23 -19.93 1.05
CA GLY A 154 10.20 -20.19 2.48
C GLY A 154 11.29 -19.43 3.26
N LEU A 155 10.96 -19.11 4.51
CA LEU A 155 11.87 -18.75 5.62
C LEU A 155 12.64 -17.41 5.51
N CYS A 156 12.09 -16.35 6.12
CA CYS A 156 12.82 -15.40 7.01
C CYS A 156 11.95 -14.19 7.36
N CYS A 157 11.16 -14.25 8.45
CA CYS A 157 10.83 -13.13 9.35
C CYS A 157 9.69 -13.56 10.26
N SER A 158 10.04 -13.76 11.53
CA SER A 158 9.15 -13.99 12.65
C SER A 158 8.54 -12.66 13.10
N PHE A 159 7.39 -12.27 12.55
CA PHE A 159 6.47 -11.24 13.07
C PHE A 159 5.35 -11.20 12.03
N VAL A 160 4.24 -11.92 12.18
CA VAL A 160 3.03 -11.48 12.88
C VAL A 160 2.29 -12.75 13.32
N GLN A 161 2.47 -13.14 14.57
CA GLN A 161 1.70 -14.21 15.21
C GLN A 161 0.59 -13.64 16.12
N TRP A 162 0.21 -12.36 15.94
CA TRP A 162 -0.70 -11.65 16.85
C TRP A 162 -2.02 -11.16 16.23
N ALA A 163 -2.38 -11.59 15.02
CA ALA A 163 -3.74 -11.36 14.50
C ALA A 163 -4.57 -12.65 14.64
N THR A 164 -4.94 -12.98 15.88
CA THR A 164 -5.97 -13.96 16.19
C THR A 164 -7.29 -13.59 15.51
N PRO A 165 -7.98 -14.54 14.83
CA PRO A 165 -9.36 -14.33 14.43
C PRO A 165 -10.27 -14.48 15.65
N LEU A 166 -10.80 -13.36 16.12
CA LEU A 166 -11.99 -13.33 16.96
C LEU A 166 -13.19 -13.76 16.09
N HIS A 167 -13.57 -15.03 16.17
CA HIS A 167 -14.95 -15.41 15.90
C HIS A 167 -15.45 -16.38 16.97
N LEU A 168 -16.49 -15.90 17.66
CA LEU A 168 -17.50 -16.61 18.44
C LEU A 168 -17.12 -17.09 19.84
N ALA A 169 -17.52 -16.24 20.79
CA ALA A 169 -18.05 -16.65 22.07
C ALA A 169 -19.13 -17.73 21.90
N VAL A 170 -18.85 -18.92 22.45
CA VAL A 170 -19.86 -19.77 23.11
C VAL A 170 -19.19 -20.31 24.38
N SER A 171 -19.57 -19.77 25.53
CA SER A 171 -19.30 -20.38 26.86
C SER A 171 -20.62 -20.97 27.40
N PRO A 172 -20.61 -21.73 28.51
CA PRO A 172 -20.57 -23.20 28.55
C PRO A 172 -21.88 -23.77 29.16
N PRO A 173 -21.93 -25.05 29.57
CA PRO A 173 -21.63 -25.31 30.97
C PRO A 173 -20.89 -26.63 31.28
N LEU A 174 -20.04 -26.53 32.31
CA LEU A 174 -19.84 -27.44 33.45
C LEU A 174 -20.17 -28.94 33.26
N ASN A 175 -19.15 -29.80 33.37
CA ASN A 175 -18.99 -30.68 34.55
C ASN A 175 -17.78 -31.63 34.41
N ASN A 176 -17.04 -31.73 35.51
CA ASN A 176 -16.33 -32.90 36.06
C ASN A 176 -15.50 -33.79 35.10
N PHE A 177 -14.19 -33.88 35.35
CA PHE A 177 -13.60 -34.99 36.11
C PHE A 177 -12.05 -34.89 36.12
N THR A 178 -11.54 -34.64 37.32
CA THR A 178 -10.47 -35.39 38.00
C THR A 178 -9.10 -35.60 37.33
N VAL A 179 -8.14 -34.88 37.92
CA VAL A 179 -6.73 -35.18 38.14
C VAL A 179 -6.44 -36.68 38.31
N ILE A 180 -5.53 -37.26 37.53
CA ILE A 180 -4.64 -38.33 38.01
C ILE A 180 -3.23 -38.07 37.46
N VAL A 181 -2.33 -37.79 38.40
CA VAL A 181 -0.87 -37.87 38.26
C VAL A 181 -0.48 -39.28 38.69
N GLN A 182 0.11 -40.06 37.80
CA GLN A 182 1.26 -40.96 38.03
C GLN A 182 1.65 -41.65 36.72
#